data_AF-A0A6J6F0A3-F1
#
_entry.id   AF-A0A6J6F0A3-F1
#
_cell.length_a   1.000
_cell.length_b   1.000
_cell.length_c   1.000
_cell.angle_alpha   90.00
_cell.angle_beta   90.00
_cell.angle_gamma   90.00
#
_symmetry.space_group_name_H-M   'P 1'
#
loop_
_entity.id
_entity.type
_entity.pdbx_description
1 polymer ?
#
loop_
_entity_poly.entity_id
_entity_poly.type
_entity_poly.pdbx_seq_one_letter_code
_entity_poly.pdbx_strand_id
1 'polypeptide(L)'
;MVDEIPATDVPVEVQEVSIIAVEEELVMLYGQDGSIYLVPGYAFIAAEDEYGYTPRYTVSALPDEYVQQADPIAVTIEPAIDEPVPSDPTVAEIGAAEAESLVGLSETEALELAKTNGWEVRVVSRDGEDFAITMDYRMDRVNLTIVDDTVTVSTVG
;
A
#
# COMPACT_ATOMS: atom_id res chain seq x y z
N MET A 1 -28.78 8.29 -30.57
CA MET A 1 -28.19 9.62 -30.36
C MET A 1 -27.06 9.38 -29.39
N VAL A 2 -25.83 9.32 -29.91
CA VAL A 2 -24.62 9.08 -29.09
C VAL A 2 -24.27 10.44 -28.51
N ASP A 3 -24.38 10.58 -27.20
CA ASP A 3 -24.06 11.82 -26.51
C ASP A 3 -22.53 11.96 -26.50
N GLU A 4 -22.03 12.97 -27.19
CA GLU A 4 -20.60 13.26 -27.29
C GLU A 4 -20.22 14.04 -26.02
N ILE A 5 -19.59 13.34 -25.07
CA ILE A 5 -19.08 13.96 -23.84
C ILE A 5 -18.01 14.99 -24.23
N PRO A 6 -18.16 16.27 -23.84
CA PRO A 6 -17.18 17.29 -24.18
C PRO A 6 -15.87 16.98 -23.45
N ALA A 7 -14.78 16.87 -24.21
CA ALA A 7 -13.44 16.78 -23.64
C ALA A 7 -13.19 18.04 -22.80
N THR A 8 -13.22 17.88 -21.48
CA THR A 8 -12.78 18.92 -20.56
C THR A 8 -11.27 18.98 -20.66
N ASP A 9 -10.77 20.01 -21.33
CA ASP A 9 -9.35 20.38 -21.35
C ASP A 9 -9.00 20.86 -19.94
N VAL A 10 -8.68 19.91 -19.05
CA VAL A 10 -8.20 20.23 -17.70
C VAL A 10 -6.82 20.87 -17.89
N PRO A 11 -6.62 22.13 -17.47
CA PRO A 11 -5.32 22.76 -17.59
C PRO A 11 -4.31 21.93 -16.79
N VAL A 12 -3.27 21.44 -17.47
CA VAL A 12 -2.16 20.75 -16.81
C VAL A 12 -1.45 21.78 -15.92
N GLU A 13 -1.65 21.68 -14.61
CA GLU A 13 -0.92 22.50 -13.65
C GLU A 13 0.56 22.09 -13.66
N VAL A 14 1.44 23.01 -14.06
CA VAL A 14 2.88 22.79 -14.07
C VAL A 14 3.39 22.90 -12.63
N GLN A 15 3.95 21.82 -12.10
CA GLN A 15 4.60 21.82 -10.79
C GLN A 15 6.11 22.10 -10.95
N GLU A 16 6.64 23.04 -10.17
CA GLU A 16 8.08 23.33 -10.13
C GLU A 16 8.76 22.40 -9.11
N VAL A 17 9.75 21.62 -9.57
CA VAL A 17 10.52 20.69 -8.73
C VAL A 17 11.98 21.13 -8.70
N SER A 18 12.55 21.30 -7.50
CA SER A 18 13.96 21.64 -7.31
C SER A 18 14.79 20.37 -7.07
N ILE A 19 15.76 20.10 -7.94
CA ILE A 19 16.68 18.97 -7.81
C ILE A 19 17.90 19.38 -6.98
N ILE A 20 18.19 18.64 -5.92
CA ILE A 20 19.29 18.93 -4.98
C ILE A 20 20.48 17.98 -5.13
N ALA A 21 20.28 16.79 -5.69
CA ALA A 21 21.35 15.82 -5.92
C ALA A 21 21.07 14.92 -7.12
N VAL A 22 22.14 14.34 -7.67
CA VAL A 22 22.11 13.35 -8.75
C VAL A 22 23.03 12.20 -8.39
N GLU A 23 22.52 10.97 -8.48
CA GLU A 23 23.25 9.74 -8.18
C GLU A 23 23.26 8.82 -9.41
N GLU A 24 24.34 8.06 -9.61
CA GLU A 24 24.36 6.98 -10.60
C GLU A 24 23.65 5.75 -10.03
N GLU A 25 22.70 5.19 -10.77
CA GLU A 25 21.89 4.05 -10.33
C GLU A 25 21.60 3.10 -11.51
N LEU A 26 21.36 1.82 -11.23
CA LEU A 26 20.90 0.87 -12.25
C LEU A 26 19.38 0.95 -12.39
N VAL A 27 18.91 1.31 -13.58
CA VAL A 27 17.49 1.41 -13.93
C VAL A 27 16.99 0.07 -14.44
N MET A 28 15.87 -0.38 -13.91
CA MET A 28 15.19 -1.59 -14.36
C MET A 28 14.33 -1.29 -15.58
N LEU A 29 14.57 -1.99 -16.69
CA LEU A 29 13.78 -1.92 -17.91
C LEU A 29 13.26 -3.31 -18.29
N TYR A 30 12.07 -3.35 -18.89
CA TYR A 30 11.46 -4.58 -19.41
C TYR A 30 11.63 -4.65 -20.93
N GLY A 31 12.18 -5.75 -21.42
CA GLY A 31 12.19 -6.08 -22.84
C GLY A 31 10.80 -6.53 -23.32
N GLN A 32 10.58 -6.50 -24.64
CA GLN A 32 9.34 -7.02 -25.25
C GLN A 32 9.13 -8.52 -25.02
N ASP A 33 10.20 -9.25 -24.74
CA ASP A 33 10.23 -10.67 -24.40
C ASP A 33 9.95 -10.93 -22.91
N GLY A 34 9.73 -9.88 -22.11
CA GLY A 34 9.54 -9.97 -20.66
C GLY A 34 10.85 -10.10 -19.87
N SER A 35 12.00 -10.05 -20.52
CA SER A 35 13.30 -10.05 -19.85
C SER A 35 13.52 -8.75 -19.08
N ILE A 36 14.13 -8.84 -17.89
CA ILE A 36 14.50 -7.69 -17.08
C ILE A 36 15.94 -7.31 -17.38
N TYR A 37 16.17 -6.04 -17.72
CA TYR A 37 17.48 -5.45 -17.95
C TYR A 37 17.78 -4.43 -16.87
N LEU A 38 18.97 -4.51 -16.27
CA LEU A 38 19.50 -3.48 -15.38
C LEU A 38 20.50 -2.66 -16.19
N VAL A 39 20.16 -1.40 -16.44
CA VAL A 39 20.94 -0.51 -17.33
C VAL A 39 21.49 0.67 -16.52
N PRO A 40 22.67 1.20 -16.86
CA PRO A 40 23.15 2.43 -16.23
C PRO A 40 22.15 3.57 -16.40
N GLY A 41 21.96 4.36 -15.35
CA GLY A 41 21.12 5.55 -15.35
C GLY A 41 21.45 6.49 -14.19
N TYR A 42 20.62 7.52 -14.05
CA TYR A 42 20.76 8.55 -13.05
C TYR A 42 19.47 8.69 -12.25
N ALA A 43 19.60 8.83 -10.93
CA ALA A 43 18.53 9.19 -10.02
C ALA A 43 18.67 10.66 -9.62
N PHE A 44 17.69 11.47 -9.98
CA PHE A 44 17.58 12.87 -9.58
C PHE A 44 16.77 12.95 -8.29
N ILE A 45 17.37 13.50 -7.25
CA ILE A 45 16.77 13.64 -5.93
C ILE A 45 16.28 15.08 -5.79
N ALA A 46 14.99 15.24 -5.60
CA ALA A 46 14.37 16.54 -5.35
C ALA A 46 14.53 16.97 -3.88
N ALA A 47 14.37 18.26 -3.62
CA ALA A 47 14.25 18.76 -2.26
C ALA A 47 13.06 18.08 -1.55
N GLU A 48 13.19 17.92 -0.23
CA GLU A 48 12.09 17.45 0.61
C GLU A 48 10.89 18.39 0.49
N ASP A 49 9.70 17.83 0.25
CA ASP A 49 8.46 18.59 0.19
C ASP A 49 7.87 18.87 1.59
N GLU A 50 6.74 19.58 1.64
CA GLU A 50 6.06 19.93 2.90
C GLU A 50 5.64 18.70 3.73
N TYR A 51 5.54 17.52 3.11
CA TYR A 51 5.15 16.27 3.74
C TYR A 51 6.35 15.40 4.16
N GLY A 52 7.57 15.91 4.01
CA GLY A 52 8.78 15.15 4.35
C GLY A 52 9.16 14.11 3.30
N TYR A 53 8.55 14.14 2.11
CA TYR A 53 8.89 13.23 1.03
C TYR A 53 10.03 13.81 0.20
N THR A 54 11.00 12.98 -0.17
CA THR A 54 12.12 13.35 -1.05
C THR A 54 11.93 12.65 -2.40
N PRO A 55 11.27 13.28 -3.39
CA PRO A 55 11.02 12.65 -4.68
C PRO A 55 12.31 12.20 -5.37
N ARG A 56 12.25 11.02 -5.97
CA ARG A 56 13.33 10.45 -6.78
C ARG A 56 12.83 10.19 -8.20
N TYR A 57 13.55 10.69 -9.19
CA TYR A 57 13.24 10.51 -10.61
C TYR A 57 14.39 9.78 -11.29
N THR A 58 14.12 8.62 -11.88
CA THR A 58 15.15 7.79 -12.53
C THR A 58 15.09 7.93 -14.04
N VAL A 59 16.24 8.15 -14.68
CA VAL A 59 16.39 8.23 -16.13
C VAL A 59 17.48 7.27 -16.58
N SER A 60 17.18 6.43 -17.59
CA SER A 60 18.20 5.56 -18.19
C SER A 60 19.23 6.38 -18.97
N ALA A 61 20.50 5.99 -18.91
CA ALA A 61 21.56 6.56 -19.75
C ALA A 61 21.63 5.92 -21.16
N LEU A 62 20.69 5.02 -21.48
CA LEU A 62 20.57 4.45 -22.81
C LEU A 62 20.07 5.52 -23.80
N PRO A 63 20.62 5.57 -25.03
CA PRO A 63 20.08 6.43 -26.07
C PRO A 63 18.63 6.09 -26.40
N ASP A 64 17.83 7.11 -26.73
CA ASP A 64 16.42 6.99 -27.07
C ASP A 64 16.14 5.99 -28.21
N GLU A 65 17.11 5.73 -29.10
CA GLU A 65 16.95 4.72 -30.16
C GLU A 65 16.74 3.28 -29.61
N TYR A 66 17.16 3.02 -28.37
CA TYR A 66 17.04 1.72 -27.69
C TYR A 66 15.90 1.69 -26.66
N VAL A 67 15.31 2.85 -26.35
CA VAL A 67 14.27 2.98 -25.33
C VAL A 67 13.02 3.53 -25.99
N GLN A 68 11.98 2.71 -26.07
CA GLN A 68 10.68 3.22 -26.46
C GLN A 68 10.12 4.02 -25.28
N GLN A 69 9.99 5.33 -25.46
CA GLN A 69 9.13 6.12 -24.59
C GLN A 69 7.73 5.55 -24.74
N ALA A 70 7.15 5.09 -23.63
CA ALA A 70 5.74 4.71 -23.65
C ALA A 70 4.95 5.91 -24.18
N ASP A 71 4.06 5.68 -25.14
CA ASP A 71 3.09 6.70 -25.52
C ASP A 71 2.49 7.25 -24.23
N PRO A 72 2.35 8.58 -24.09
CA PRO A 72 1.74 9.15 -22.91
C PRO A 72 0.40 8.44 -22.74
N ILE A 73 0.29 7.65 -21.67
CA ILE A 73 -0.96 7.02 -21.34
C ILE A 73 -1.86 8.21 -21.07
N ALA A 74 -2.84 8.43 -21.96
CA ALA A 74 -3.93 9.34 -21.65
C ALA A 74 -4.56 8.75 -20.40
N VAL A 75 -4.17 9.31 -19.24
CA VAL A 75 -4.88 9.07 -18.01
C VAL A 75 -6.21 9.76 -18.27
N THR A 76 -7.16 9.00 -18.81
CA THR A 76 -8.57 9.37 -18.73
C THR A 76 -8.83 9.40 -17.25
N ILE A 77 -8.71 10.61 -16.69
CA ILE A 77 -9.28 10.92 -15.40
C ILE A 77 -10.77 10.87 -15.70
N GLU A 78 -11.37 9.70 -15.58
CA GLU A 78 -12.82 9.64 -15.46
C GLU A 78 -13.15 10.67 -14.37
N PRO A 79 -14.03 11.66 -14.63
CA PRO A 79 -14.47 12.52 -13.56
C PRO A 79 -14.91 11.56 -12.47
N ALA A 80 -14.36 11.72 -11.27
CA ALA A 80 -14.80 10.94 -10.13
C ALA A 80 -16.32 11.12 -10.12
N ILE A 81 -17.03 10.08 -10.55
CA ILE A 81 -18.45 10.00 -10.30
C ILE A 81 -18.45 10.10 -8.79
N ASP A 82 -19.06 11.16 -8.26
CA ASP A 82 -19.45 11.24 -6.85
C ASP A 82 -20.58 10.21 -6.63
N GLU A 83 -20.36 9.00 -7.13
CA GLU A 83 -20.81 7.79 -6.52
C GLU A 83 -20.22 7.89 -5.13
N PRO A 84 -21.03 7.70 -4.08
CA PRO A 84 -20.47 7.60 -2.75
C PRO A 84 -19.38 6.56 -2.88
N VAL A 85 -18.13 7.03 -2.73
CA VAL A 85 -16.99 6.14 -2.50
C VAL A 85 -17.55 5.21 -1.44
N PRO A 86 -17.70 3.90 -1.68
CA PRO A 86 -18.06 3.01 -0.60
C PRO A 86 -17.02 3.36 0.45
N SER A 87 -17.47 4.02 1.52
CA SER A 87 -16.59 4.45 2.58
C SER A 87 -15.82 3.20 2.89
N ASP A 88 -14.49 3.23 2.68
CA ASP A 88 -13.61 2.14 3.07
C ASP A 88 -14.14 1.74 4.43
N PRO A 89 -14.74 0.54 4.57
CA PRO A 89 -15.73 0.27 5.61
C PRO A 89 -15.04 0.67 6.87
N THR A 90 -15.45 1.80 7.48
CA THR A 90 -14.61 2.54 8.44
C THR A 90 -14.01 1.48 9.31
N VAL A 91 -12.73 1.12 9.09
CA VAL A 91 -12.25 -0.12 9.68
C VAL A 91 -12.14 0.30 11.11
N ALA A 92 -13.12 -0.14 11.90
CA ALA A 92 -13.29 0.33 13.25
C ALA A 92 -11.96 -0.01 13.89
N GLU A 93 -11.17 1.03 14.20
CA GLU A 93 -9.89 0.86 14.85
C GLU A 93 -10.18 -0.01 16.05
N ILE A 94 -9.57 -1.19 16.10
CA ILE A 94 -9.86 -2.12 17.18
C ILE A 94 -9.42 -1.40 18.45
N GLY A 95 -10.37 -1.02 19.31
CA GLY A 95 -10.02 -0.45 20.59
C GLY A 95 -9.24 -1.49 21.40
N ALA A 96 -8.18 -1.08 22.10
CA ALA A 96 -7.42 -2.02 22.94
C ALA A 96 -8.32 -2.79 23.93
N ALA A 97 -9.34 -2.12 24.48
CA ALA A 97 -10.35 -2.74 25.35
C ALA A 97 -11.28 -3.73 24.63
N GLU A 98 -11.51 -3.53 23.33
CA GLU A 98 -12.32 -4.44 22.50
C GLU A 98 -11.51 -5.69 22.13
N ALA A 99 -10.22 -5.55 21.84
CA ALA A 99 -9.31 -6.68 21.66
C ALA A 99 -9.21 -7.53 22.94
N GLU A 100 -9.14 -6.89 24.12
CA GLU A 100 -9.11 -7.59 25.42
C GLU A 100 -10.36 -8.43 25.69
N SER A 101 -11.51 -8.11 25.07
CA SER A 101 -12.74 -8.91 25.21
C SER A 101 -12.62 -10.33 24.66
N LEU A 102 -11.61 -10.61 23.82
CA LEU A 102 -11.32 -11.95 23.31
C LEU A 102 -10.57 -12.83 24.33
N VAL A 103 -9.98 -12.25 25.38
CA VAL A 103 -9.25 -13.01 26.40
C VAL A 103 -10.20 -13.86 27.23
N GLY A 104 -9.90 -15.15 27.36
CA GLY A 104 -10.70 -16.13 28.07
C GLY A 104 -11.76 -16.83 27.21
N LEU A 105 -11.93 -16.45 25.95
CA LEU A 105 -12.75 -17.20 24.98
C LEU A 105 -11.99 -18.40 24.42
N SER A 106 -12.74 -19.40 23.94
CA SER A 106 -12.15 -20.44 23.10
C SER A 106 -11.68 -19.88 21.75
N GLU A 107 -10.72 -20.53 21.09
CA GLU A 107 -10.24 -20.10 19.76
C GLU A 107 -11.41 -19.92 18.76
N THR A 108 -12.37 -20.85 18.80
CA THR A 108 -13.53 -20.83 17.89
C THR A 108 -14.43 -19.63 18.17
N GLU A 109 -14.76 -19.37 19.45
CA GLU A 109 -15.58 -18.23 19.85
C GLU A 109 -14.90 -16.89 19.56
N ALA A 110 -13.59 -16.80 19.81
CA ALA A 110 -12.81 -15.61 19.52
C ALA A 110 -12.78 -15.31 18.01
N LEU A 111 -12.66 -16.34 17.17
CA LEU A 111 -12.66 -16.20 15.71
C LEU A 111 -14.03 -15.79 15.17
N GLU A 112 -15.13 -16.34 15.71
CA GLU A 112 -16.48 -15.92 15.35
C GLU A 112 -16.73 -14.46 15.75
N LEU A 113 -16.36 -14.06 16.98
CA LEU A 113 -16.53 -12.70 17.46
C LEU A 113 -15.70 -11.69 16.66
N ALA A 114 -14.42 -12.00 16.41
CA ALA A 114 -13.56 -11.17 15.58
C ALA A 114 -14.12 -11.01 14.15
N LYS A 115 -14.62 -12.09 13.54
CA LYS A 115 -15.26 -12.05 12.23
C LYS A 115 -16.54 -11.22 12.23
N THR A 116 -17.37 -11.32 13.27
CA THR A 116 -18.57 -10.48 13.44
C THR A 116 -18.21 -9.00 13.52
N ASN A 117 -17.08 -8.66 14.17
CA ASN A 117 -16.58 -7.30 14.26
C ASN A 117 -15.76 -6.85 13.04
N GLY A 118 -15.55 -7.73 12.05
CA GLY A 118 -14.79 -7.43 10.83
C GLY A 118 -13.26 -7.36 11.02
N TRP A 119 -12.74 -7.97 12.09
CA TRP A 119 -11.32 -7.96 12.42
C TRP A 119 -10.54 -9.08 11.73
N GLU A 120 -9.31 -8.79 11.32
CA GLU A 120 -8.35 -9.81 10.90
C GLU A 120 -7.74 -10.49 12.14
N VAL A 121 -7.64 -11.82 12.16
CA VAL A 121 -7.09 -12.56 13.31
C VAL A 121 -5.77 -13.21 12.91
N ARG A 122 -4.72 -13.01 13.73
CA ARG A 122 -3.43 -13.70 13.61
C ARG A 122 -3.07 -14.37 14.93
N VAL A 123 -2.77 -15.67 14.91
CA VAL A 123 -2.24 -16.37 16.09
C VAL A 123 -0.73 -16.17 16.11
N VAL A 124 -0.23 -15.54 17.17
CA VAL A 124 1.21 -15.23 17.34
C VAL A 124 1.93 -16.28 18.16
N SER A 125 1.20 -17.03 19.00
CA SER A 125 1.75 -18.08 19.85
C SER A 125 0.67 -19.11 20.18
N ARG A 126 1.05 -20.40 20.20
CA ARG A 126 0.17 -21.52 20.56
C ARG A 126 0.86 -22.45 21.53
N ASP A 127 0.23 -22.71 22.67
CA ASP A 127 0.71 -23.60 23.74
C ASP A 127 2.16 -23.28 24.19
N GLY A 128 2.51 -22.00 24.15
CA GLY A 128 3.85 -21.50 24.50
C GLY A 128 4.89 -21.58 23.38
N GLU A 129 4.52 -22.01 22.17
CA GLU A 129 5.34 -21.94 20.97
C GLU A 129 5.00 -20.69 20.14
N ASP A 130 5.96 -19.78 20.02
CA ASP A 130 5.82 -18.55 19.25
C ASP A 130 6.03 -18.81 17.75
N PHE A 131 5.17 -18.22 16.92
CA PHE A 131 5.29 -18.29 15.47
C PHE A 131 6.20 -17.18 14.93
N ALA A 132 6.99 -17.50 13.91
CA ALA A 132 7.77 -16.50 13.19
C ALA A 132 6.84 -15.57 12.39
N ILE A 133 6.78 -14.31 12.79
CA ILE A 133 5.92 -13.27 12.19
C ILE A 133 6.70 -11.98 11.93
N THR A 134 6.19 -11.16 11.01
CA THR A 134 6.65 -9.78 10.79
C THR A 134 6.02 -8.83 11.81
N MET A 135 6.77 -7.82 12.24
CA MET A 135 6.32 -6.78 13.19
C MET A 135 5.73 -5.56 12.48
N ASP A 136 4.95 -5.79 11.41
CA ASP A 136 4.10 -4.75 10.82
C ASP A 136 2.93 -4.47 11.78
N TYR A 137 2.61 -3.19 12.00
CA TYR A 137 1.48 -2.78 12.85
C TYR A 137 0.24 -2.55 11.98
N ARG A 138 -0.84 -3.27 12.30
CA ARG A 138 -2.14 -3.20 11.61
C ARG A 138 -3.26 -2.96 12.61
N MET A 139 -3.98 -1.84 12.45
CA MET A 139 -5.08 -1.43 13.33
C MET A 139 -6.36 -2.25 13.13
N ASP A 140 -6.44 -2.98 12.02
CA ASP A 140 -7.53 -3.87 11.62
C ASP A 140 -7.28 -5.33 12.00
N ARG A 141 -6.15 -5.63 12.66
CA ARG A 141 -5.71 -6.98 13.02
C ARG A 141 -5.57 -7.16 14.51
N VAL A 142 -6.01 -8.31 15.02
CA VAL A 142 -5.81 -8.77 16.39
C VAL A 142 -4.86 -9.97 16.42
N ASN A 143 -3.86 -9.87 17.27
CA ASN A 143 -2.86 -10.90 17.57
C ASN A 143 -3.29 -11.69 18.81
N LEU A 144 -3.42 -13.01 18.68
CA LEU A 144 -3.87 -13.91 19.74
C LEU A 144 -2.74 -14.84 20.21
N THR A 145 -2.62 -15.00 21.53
CA THR A 145 -1.86 -16.10 22.15
C THR A 145 -2.84 -17.11 22.72
N ILE A 146 -2.71 -18.36 22.31
CA ILE A 146 -3.65 -19.44 22.65
C ILE A 146 -2.93 -20.48 23.49
N VAL A 147 -3.53 -20.89 24.59
CA VAL A 147 -3.04 -21.99 25.45
C VAL A 147 -4.23 -22.86 25.81
N ASP A 148 -4.12 -24.17 25.60
CA ASP A 148 -5.19 -25.14 25.91
C ASP A 148 -6.56 -24.71 25.30
N ASP A 149 -6.54 -24.36 24.01
CA ASP A 149 -7.71 -23.87 23.23
C ASP A 149 -8.34 -22.56 23.73
N THR A 150 -7.69 -21.87 24.67
CA THR A 150 -8.17 -20.62 25.29
C THR A 150 -7.26 -19.45 24.95
N VAL A 151 -7.83 -18.32 24.57
CA VAL A 151 -7.09 -17.07 24.33
C VAL A 151 -6.60 -16.51 25.67
N THR A 152 -5.29 -16.36 25.83
CA THR A 152 -4.67 -15.81 27.06
C THR A 152 -4.18 -14.38 26.89
N VAL A 153 -3.86 -13.98 25.67
CA VAL A 153 -3.46 -12.61 25.32
C VAL A 153 -4.09 -12.24 23.99
N SER A 154 -4.59 -11.01 23.91
CA SER A 154 -5.17 -10.42 22.71
C SER A 154 -4.69 -8.97 22.59
N THR A 155 -4.05 -8.62 21.47
CA THR A 155 -3.49 -7.27 21.24
C THR A 155 -3.69 -6.84 19.80
N VAL A 156 -3.93 -5.56 19.56
CA VAL A 156 -4.02 -5.00 18.21
C VAL A 156 -2.62 -4.93 17.58
N GLY A 157 -2.49 -5.34 16.32
CA GLY A 157 -1.24 -5.21 15.58
C GLY A 157 -1.07 -6.13 14.40
#